data_AF-A0A2V8IVL6-F1
#
_entry.id   AF-A0A2V8IVL6-F1
#
_cell.length_a   1.000
_cell.length_b   1.000
_cell.length_c   1.000
_cell.angle_alpha   90.00
_cell.angle_beta   90.00
_cell.angle_gamma   90.00
#
_symmetry.space_group_name_H-M   'P 1'
#
loop_
_entity.id
_entity.type
_entity.pdbx_description
1 polymer ?
#
loop_
_entity_poly.entity_id
_entity_poly.type
_entity_poly.pdbx_seq_one_letter_code
_entity_poly.pdbx_strand_id
1 'polypeptide(L)'
;MLLPLVLILALPQAPAKKVDACALLSTAEIRAVLGETMTDPKPNTQPAGGLLLFQCVFGTSSRRSISVAVAGPATGGGASITPREFWRREFHSSTESNEGREAEGENRPRVIAGLGDEAYWTGNRIAGALYVLRRDTFVRISVGGIPNERERIEKSKALARAAIKRL
;
A
#
# COMPACT_ATOMS: atom_id res chain seq x y z
N MET A 1 -27.09 -18.19 41.19
CA MET A 1 -26.32 -17.21 40.39
C MET A 1 -25.97 -17.88 39.06
N LEU A 2 -26.78 -17.69 38.01
CA LEU A 2 -26.52 -18.22 36.66
C LEU A 2 -26.01 -17.07 35.78
N LEU A 3 -24.79 -17.18 35.24
CA LEU A 3 -24.33 -16.33 34.14
C LEU A 3 -24.78 -16.96 32.81
N PRO A 4 -25.36 -16.20 31.86
CA PRO A 4 -25.69 -16.74 30.55
C PRO A 4 -24.41 -16.82 29.70
N LEU A 5 -24.15 -18.02 29.18
CA LEU A 5 -23.11 -18.30 28.21
C LEU A 5 -23.54 -17.69 26.87
N VAL A 6 -23.01 -16.51 26.52
CA VAL A 6 -23.23 -15.89 25.21
C VAL A 6 -22.36 -16.62 24.19
N LEU A 7 -22.99 -17.51 23.41
CA LEU A 7 -22.37 -18.17 22.26
C LEU A 7 -22.24 -17.15 21.12
N ILE A 8 -21.06 -16.57 20.97
CA ILE A 8 -20.73 -15.71 19.82
C ILE A 8 -20.60 -16.61 18.59
N LEU A 9 -21.64 -16.63 17.75
CA LEU A 9 -21.60 -17.27 16.44
C LEU A 9 -20.62 -16.50 15.55
N ALA A 10 -19.44 -17.09 15.32
CA ALA A 10 -18.49 -16.60 14.32
C ALA A 10 -19.12 -16.82 12.93
N LEU A 11 -19.51 -15.73 12.27
CA LEU A 11 -19.97 -15.77 10.88
C LEU A 11 -18.82 -16.28 9.97
N PRO A 12 -19.09 -17.18 9.02
CA PRO A 12 -18.10 -17.60 8.04
C PRO A 12 -17.73 -16.39 7.19
N GLN A 13 -16.48 -15.93 7.31
CA GLN A 13 -15.97 -14.88 6.44
C GLN A 13 -15.84 -15.43 5.03
N ALA A 14 -16.57 -14.84 4.09
CA ALA A 14 -16.43 -15.16 2.67
C ALA A 14 -14.95 -15.03 2.27
N PRO A 15 -14.40 -15.98 1.50
CA PRO A 15 -13.01 -15.90 1.09
C PRO A 15 -12.78 -14.58 0.36
N ALA A 16 -11.91 -13.73 0.91
CA ALA A 16 -11.57 -12.46 0.29
C ALA A 16 -11.09 -12.73 -1.14
N LYS A 17 -11.80 -12.17 -2.13
CA LYS A 17 -11.45 -12.29 -3.54
C LYS A 17 -10.02 -11.76 -3.69
N LYS A 18 -9.07 -12.62 -4.08
CA LYS A 18 -7.67 -12.20 -4.28
C LYS A 18 -7.67 -11.12 -5.35
N VAL A 19 -7.31 -9.91 -4.97
CA VAL A 19 -7.19 -8.78 -5.89
C VAL A 19 -5.91 -8.99 -6.71
N ASP A 20 -6.06 -9.02 -8.04
CA ASP A 20 -4.92 -9.05 -8.95
C ASP A 20 -4.26 -7.66 -8.98
N ALA A 21 -3.04 -7.58 -8.44
CA ALA A 21 -2.28 -6.34 -8.38
C ALA A 21 -1.95 -5.78 -9.78
N CYS A 22 -1.78 -6.64 -10.78
CA CYS A 22 -1.50 -6.18 -12.16
C CYS A 22 -2.75 -5.57 -12.82
N ALA A 23 -3.95 -5.96 -12.38
CA ALA A 23 -5.21 -5.40 -12.87
C ALA A 23 -5.55 -4.03 -12.25
N LEU A 24 -4.83 -3.59 -11.20
CA LEU A 24 -5.09 -2.29 -10.55
C LEU A 24 -4.75 -1.09 -11.44
N LEU A 25 -3.80 -1.26 -12.36
CA LEU A 25 -3.35 -0.22 -13.28
C LEU A 25 -3.27 -0.77 -14.69
N SER A 26 -3.90 -0.09 -15.63
CA SER A 26 -3.72 -0.36 -17.05
C SER A 26 -2.44 0.28 -17.58
N THR A 27 -1.86 -0.29 -18.63
CA THR A 27 -0.72 0.30 -19.35
C THR A 27 -1.05 1.69 -19.90
N ALA A 28 -2.32 1.96 -20.24
CA ALA A 28 -2.76 3.27 -20.72
C ALA A 28 -2.73 4.33 -19.62
N GLU A 29 -3.23 4.02 -18.42
CA GLU A 29 -3.16 4.91 -17.26
C GLU A 29 -1.70 5.18 -16.86
N ILE A 30 -0.87 4.14 -16.88
CA ILE A 30 0.56 4.27 -16.59
C ILE A 30 1.25 5.16 -17.62
N ARG A 31 0.99 4.95 -18.92
CA ARG A 31 1.54 5.77 -20.01
C ARG A 31 1.10 7.23 -19.87
N ALA A 32 -0.15 7.48 -19.51
CA ALA A 32 -0.65 8.85 -19.29
C ALA A 32 0.09 9.57 -18.15
N VAL A 33 0.56 8.84 -17.14
CA VAL A 33 1.31 9.41 -16.01
C VAL A 33 2.81 9.54 -16.27
N LEU A 34 3.43 8.54 -16.92
CA LEU A 34 4.88 8.51 -17.14
C LEU A 34 5.33 9.09 -18.48
N GLY A 35 4.45 9.14 -19.48
CA GLY A 35 4.78 9.51 -20.85
C GLY A 35 5.55 8.43 -21.61
N GLU A 36 5.59 7.19 -21.10
CA GLU A 36 6.41 6.11 -21.64
C GLU A 36 5.62 4.82 -21.87
N THR A 37 6.15 3.97 -22.74
CA THR A 37 5.63 2.61 -22.93
C THR A 37 6.23 1.68 -21.89
N MET A 38 5.38 0.84 -21.30
CA MET A 38 5.79 -0.12 -20.29
C MET A 38 6.22 -1.45 -20.92
N THR A 39 7.16 -2.13 -20.27
CA THR A 39 7.42 -3.55 -20.49
C THR A 39 6.30 -4.40 -19.90
N ASP A 40 6.33 -5.70 -20.18
CA ASP A 40 5.36 -6.63 -19.61
C ASP A 40 5.33 -6.57 -18.07
N PRO A 41 4.11 -6.53 -17.47
CA PRO A 41 3.95 -6.52 -16.02
C PRO A 41 4.48 -7.80 -15.39
N LYS A 42 5.24 -7.64 -14.30
CA LYS A 42 5.82 -8.75 -13.54
C LYS A 42 5.12 -8.88 -12.18
N PRO A 43 4.23 -9.87 -11.99
CA PRO A 43 3.64 -10.14 -10.69
C PRO A 43 4.70 -10.72 -9.74
N ASN A 44 4.64 -10.32 -8.47
CA ASN A 44 5.39 -10.95 -7.40
C ASN A 44 4.61 -10.84 -6.07
N THR A 45 5.08 -11.51 -5.02
CA THR A 45 4.46 -11.43 -3.69
C THR A 45 5.55 -11.32 -2.65
N GLN A 46 5.40 -10.38 -1.72
CA GLN A 46 6.38 -10.12 -0.66
C GLN A 46 5.72 -10.20 0.72
N PRO A 47 6.35 -10.82 1.72
CA PRO A 47 5.89 -10.72 3.10
C PRO A 47 6.07 -9.30 3.64
N ALA A 48 5.12 -8.83 4.45
CA ALA A 48 5.19 -7.51 5.09
C ALA A 48 4.55 -7.53 6.48
N GLY A 49 5.36 -7.70 7.53
CA GLY A 49 4.95 -7.47 8.92
C GLY A 49 3.69 -8.22 9.37
N GLY A 50 3.50 -9.47 8.92
CA GLY A 50 2.30 -10.28 9.19
C GLY A 50 1.23 -10.24 8.10
N LEU A 51 1.55 -9.66 6.93
CA LEU A 51 0.74 -9.64 5.70
C LEU A 51 1.50 -10.23 4.51
N LEU A 52 0.77 -10.44 3.41
CA LEU A 52 1.35 -10.52 2.07
C LEU A 52 1.00 -9.26 1.28
N LEU A 53 2.00 -8.73 0.58
CA LEU A 53 1.82 -7.72 -0.45
C LEU A 53 1.84 -8.41 -1.81
N PHE A 54 0.67 -8.56 -2.44
CA PHE A 54 0.58 -9.00 -3.82
C PHE A 54 0.94 -7.81 -4.70
N GLN A 55 2.04 -7.92 -5.44
CA GLN A 55 2.68 -6.81 -6.13
C GLN A 55 2.73 -7.06 -7.63
N CYS A 56 2.68 -5.98 -8.41
CA CYS A 56 2.95 -5.97 -9.83
C CYS A 56 3.97 -4.86 -10.15
N VAL A 57 5.01 -5.21 -10.91
CA VAL A 57 6.07 -4.28 -11.31
C VAL A 57 6.00 -4.06 -12.82
N PHE A 58 5.93 -2.79 -13.21
CA PHE A 58 5.99 -2.33 -14.59
C PHE A 58 7.34 -1.65 -14.81
N GLY A 59 8.11 -2.12 -15.77
CA GLY A 59 9.37 -1.51 -16.19
C GLY A 59 9.19 -0.58 -17.38
N THR A 60 10.22 0.21 -17.67
CA THR A 60 10.35 1.02 -18.89
C THR A 60 11.71 0.76 -19.53
N SER A 61 11.87 1.17 -20.79
CA SER A 61 13.18 1.19 -21.44
C SER A 61 14.15 2.20 -20.83
N SER A 62 13.66 3.23 -20.12
CA SER A 62 14.47 4.30 -19.50
C SER A 62 14.95 4.00 -18.07
N ARG A 63 14.86 2.74 -17.61
CA ARG A 63 15.16 2.31 -16.23
C ARG A 63 14.23 2.92 -15.16
N ARG A 64 13.12 3.53 -15.55
CA ARG A 64 12.01 3.86 -14.63
C ARG A 64 11.16 2.64 -14.37
N SER A 65 10.51 2.62 -13.21
CA SER A 65 9.62 1.52 -12.83
C SER A 65 8.44 2.02 -12.02
N ILE A 66 7.34 1.28 -12.10
CA ILE A 66 6.22 1.40 -11.18
C ILE A 66 6.06 0.08 -10.46
N SER A 67 5.85 0.16 -9.15
CA SER A 67 5.42 -0.97 -8.35
C SER A 67 4.10 -0.62 -7.71
N VAL A 68 3.07 -1.42 -7.97
CA VAL A 68 1.79 -1.38 -7.25
C VAL A 68 1.64 -2.67 -6.45
N ALA A 69 1.26 -2.57 -5.19
CA ALA A 69 0.96 -3.73 -4.36
C ALA A 69 -0.33 -3.52 -3.57
N VAL A 70 -1.06 -4.60 -3.32
CA VAL A 70 -2.23 -4.61 -2.44
C VAL A 70 -1.96 -5.53 -1.25
N ALA A 71 -2.40 -5.09 -0.08
CA ALA A 71 -2.26 -5.89 1.14
C ALA A 71 -3.33 -6.98 1.22
N GLY A 72 -2.91 -8.17 1.64
CA GLY A 72 -3.81 -9.25 1.99
C GLY A 72 -3.27 -10.10 3.13
N PRO A 73 -4.08 -11.07 3.59
CA PRO A 73 -3.73 -11.92 4.73
C PRO A 73 -2.48 -12.73 4.41
N ALA A 74 -1.65 -12.96 5.42
CA ALA A 74 -0.55 -13.90 5.30
C ALA A 74 -1.09 -15.33 5.18
N THR A 75 -0.55 -16.10 4.23
CA THR A 75 -0.87 -17.53 4.11
C THR A 75 0.27 -18.36 4.69
N GLY A 76 -0.05 -19.26 5.62
CA GLY A 76 0.90 -20.22 6.19
C GLY A 76 1.22 -19.94 7.65
N GLY A 77 0.54 -20.67 8.55
CA GLY A 77 0.90 -21.03 9.93
C GLY A 77 1.28 -19.98 10.98
N GLY A 78 1.83 -18.82 10.59
CA GLY A 78 2.24 -17.76 11.49
C GLY A 78 1.10 -16.79 11.83
N ALA A 79 1.34 -15.93 12.82
CA ALA A 79 0.41 -14.87 13.19
C ALA A 79 0.21 -13.90 12.00
N SER A 80 -0.95 -13.97 11.36
CA SER A 80 -1.40 -12.97 10.38
C SER A 80 -2.11 -11.85 11.11
N ILE A 81 -1.83 -10.61 10.70
CA ILE A 81 -2.63 -9.44 11.12
C ILE A 81 -3.55 -9.01 9.98
N THR A 82 -4.51 -8.13 10.27
CA THR A 82 -5.33 -7.52 9.21
C THR A 82 -4.60 -6.32 8.57
N PRO A 83 -4.90 -5.94 7.31
CA PRO A 83 -4.33 -4.73 6.72
C PRO A 83 -4.63 -3.45 7.54
N ARG A 84 -5.78 -3.36 8.19
CA ARG A 84 -6.11 -2.23 9.10
C ARG A 84 -5.26 -2.22 10.37
N GLU A 85 -4.97 -3.38 10.93
CA GLU A 85 -4.10 -3.50 12.10
C GLU A 85 -2.65 -3.12 11.75
N PHE A 86 -2.16 -3.59 10.59
CA PHE A 86 -0.89 -3.14 10.04
C PHE A 86 -0.88 -1.61 9.88
N TRP A 87 -1.92 -1.05 9.27
CA TRP A 87 -2.03 0.40 9.04
C TRP A 87 -1.92 1.21 10.33
N ARG A 88 -2.69 0.84 11.35
CA ARG A 88 -2.67 1.51 12.66
C ARG A 88 -1.29 1.44 13.30
N ARG A 89 -0.63 0.28 13.25
CA ARG A 89 0.73 0.12 13.78
C ARG A 89 1.75 0.95 13.02
N GLU A 90 1.64 1.01 11.71
CA GLU A 90 2.63 1.70 10.86
C GLU A 90 2.46 3.22 10.91
N PHE A 91 1.22 3.72 10.89
CA PHE A 91 0.94 5.14 10.67
C PHE A 91 0.35 5.88 11.88
N HIS A 92 -0.17 5.17 12.88
CA HIS A 92 -0.78 5.79 14.07
C HIS A 92 -0.02 5.52 15.38
N SER A 93 0.93 4.58 15.42
CA SER A 93 1.65 4.22 16.65
C SER A 93 2.59 5.30 17.19
N SER A 94 2.82 6.38 16.43
CA SER A 94 3.71 7.48 16.80
C SER A 94 2.98 8.77 17.23
N THR A 95 1.63 8.77 17.25
CA THR A 95 0.85 9.93 17.71
C THR A 95 0.64 9.99 19.22
N GLU A 96 0.94 8.94 19.99
CA GLU A 96 0.71 8.94 21.46
C GLU A 96 1.99 9.05 22.33
N SER A 97 3.19 9.11 21.75
CA SER A 97 4.43 9.13 22.54
C SER A 97 5.56 9.90 21.87
N ASN A 98 5.43 11.22 21.74
CA ASN A 98 6.47 12.07 21.14
C ASN A 98 6.97 13.20 22.05
N GLU A 99 7.31 12.85 23.29
CA GLU A 99 8.21 13.67 24.13
C GLU A 99 9.64 13.10 24.22
N GLY A 100 10.08 12.20 23.32
CA GLY A 100 11.44 11.65 23.55
C GLY A 100 12.10 10.76 22.51
N ARG A 101 11.65 10.71 21.25
CA ARG A 101 12.45 10.07 20.18
C ARG A 101 12.46 10.92 18.91
N GLU A 102 13.52 11.69 18.79
CA GLU A 102 14.06 12.20 17.53
C GLU A 102 14.41 11.01 16.61
N ALA A 103 13.40 10.40 16.00
CA ALA A 103 13.58 9.81 14.69
C ALA A 103 13.84 10.98 13.74
N GLU A 104 15.12 11.33 13.59
CA GLU A 104 15.64 12.35 12.68
C GLU A 104 14.93 12.29 11.33
N GLY A 105 14.58 13.48 10.84
CA GLY A 105 13.82 13.71 9.62
C GLY A 105 14.43 13.05 8.39
N GLU A 106 13.66 12.16 7.78
CA GLU A 106 13.53 11.92 6.33
C GLU A 106 12.59 10.74 6.07
N ASN A 107 12.35 9.87 7.07
CA ASN A 107 11.57 8.64 6.91
C ASN A 107 10.24 8.60 7.68
N ARG A 108 9.84 9.69 8.36
CA ARG A 108 8.52 9.77 9.00
C ARG A 108 7.41 9.79 7.93
N PRO A 109 6.34 9.00 8.08
CA PRO A 109 5.20 9.04 7.18
C PRO A 109 4.63 10.46 7.08
N ARG A 110 4.49 10.97 5.85
CA ARG A 110 3.91 12.28 5.57
C ARG A 110 2.49 12.12 5.09
N VAL A 111 1.54 12.78 5.75
CA VAL A 111 0.12 12.74 5.39
C VAL A 111 -0.09 13.25 3.96
N ILE A 112 -0.90 12.53 3.19
CA ILE A 112 -1.35 12.93 1.87
C ILE A 112 -2.88 13.04 1.89
N ALA A 113 -3.38 14.27 1.91
CA ALA A 113 -4.82 14.52 1.95
C ALA A 113 -5.52 14.17 0.62
N GLY A 114 -6.81 13.81 0.71
CA GLY A 114 -7.69 13.65 -0.46
C GLY A 114 -7.49 12.36 -1.27
N LEU A 115 -6.86 11.33 -0.70
CA LEU A 115 -6.67 10.03 -1.33
C LEU A 115 -7.05 8.89 -0.40
N GLY A 116 -7.94 8.01 -0.87
CA GLY A 116 -8.45 6.90 -0.07
C GLY A 116 -9.19 7.37 1.18
N ASP A 117 -9.23 6.50 2.18
CA ASP A 117 -9.72 6.83 3.53
C ASP A 117 -8.62 7.57 4.30
N GLU A 118 -7.37 7.12 4.14
CA GLU A 118 -6.15 7.76 4.62
C GLU A 118 -5.01 7.48 3.64
N ALA A 119 -4.03 8.39 3.56
CA ALA A 119 -2.84 8.15 2.76
C ALA A 119 -1.58 8.77 3.38
N TYR A 120 -0.47 8.06 3.22
CA TYR A 120 0.83 8.47 3.72
C TYR A 120 1.90 8.22 2.65
N TRP A 121 2.80 9.18 2.51
CA TRP A 121 4.06 8.98 1.80
C TRP A 121 5.14 8.56 2.80
N THR A 122 5.84 7.47 2.51
CA THR A 122 7.05 7.08 3.24
C THR A 122 8.25 7.08 2.31
N GLY A 123 9.41 7.49 2.82
CA GLY A 123 10.66 7.55 2.06
C GLY A 123 11.24 8.95 1.95
N ASN A 124 12.39 8.99 1.28
CA ASN A 124 13.31 10.13 1.20
C ASN A 124 13.54 10.57 -0.26
N ARG A 125 14.54 11.44 -0.46
CA ARG A 125 14.93 11.96 -1.77
C ARG A 125 15.34 10.90 -2.80
N ILE A 126 15.78 9.70 -2.39
CA ILE A 126 16.22 8.62 -3.28
C ILE A 126 15.07 7.66 -3.61
N ALA A 127 14.29 7.25 -2.60
CA ALA A 127 13.28 6.22 -2.75
C ALA A 127 12.08 6.48 -1.84
N GLY A 128 10.91 6.03 -2.25
CA GLY A 128 9.71 6.13 -1.43
C GLY A 128 8.50 5.43 -2.04
N ALA A 129 7.43 5.40 -1.26
CA ALA A 129 6.16 4.83 -1.66
C ALA A 129 4.99 5.61 -1.06
N LEU A 130 3.92 5.70 -1.83
CA LEU A 130 2.62 6.16 -1.39
C LEU A 130 1.81 4.96 -0.90
N TYR A 131 1.37 5.00 0.34
CA TYR A 131 0.42 4.07 0.93
C TYR A 131 -0.96 4.73 0.97
N VAL A 132 -1.99 4.03 0.52
CA VAL A 132 -3.37 4.52 0.51
C VAL A 132 -4.29 3.45 1.07
N LEU A 133 -4.91 3.74 2.21
CA LEU A 133 -5.94 2.92 2.83
C LEU A 133 -7.24 3.09 2.07
N ARG A 134 -7.94 1.99 1.81
CA ARG A 134 -9.27 2.00 1.22
C ARG A 134 -10.06 0.82 1.76
N ARG A 135 -11.12 1.09 2.51
CA ARG A 135 -11.90 0.08 3.24
C ARG A 135 -10.96 -0.77 4.11
N ASP A 136 -10.96 -2.09 3.94
CA ASP A 136 -10.24 -3.02 4.81
C ASP A 136 -8.88 -3.46 4.27
N THR A 137 -8.39 -2.81 3.22
CA THR A 137 -7.05 -3.04 2.66
C THR A 137 -6.35 -1.72 2.32
N PHE A 138 -5.08 -1.80 1.91
CA PHE A 138 -4.34 -0.67 1.40
C PHE A 138 -3.58 -1.04 0.13
N VAL A 139 -3.30 -0.02 -0.69
CA VAL A 139 -2.35 -0.11 -1.80
C VAL A 139 -1.07 0.62 -1.49
N ARG A 140 0.05 0.06 -1.96
CA ARG A 140 1.38 0.65 -1.91
C ARG A 140 1.85 0.92 -3.35
N ILE A 141 2.22 2.16 -3.66
CA ILE A 141 2.65 2.59 -4.99
C ILE A 141 4.01 3.27 -4.91
N SER A 142 4.99 2.75 -5.64
CA SER A 142 6.32 3.35 -5.82
C SER A 142 6.57 3.67 -7.28
N VAL A 143 7.21 4.81 -7.52
CA VAL A 143 7.72 5.23 -8.83
C VAL A 143 9.24 5.35 -8.73
N GLY A 144 9.96 4.48 -9.44
CA GLY A 144 11.42 4.45 -9.49
C GLY A 144 11.98 5.20 -10.71
N GLY A 145 13.25 5.63 -10.61
CA GLY A 145 13.98 6.26 -11.73
C GLY A 145 13.63 7.74 -11.98
N ILE A 146 12.98 8.41 -11.02
CA ILE A 146 12.72 9.85 -11.05
C ILE A 146 13.44 10.47 -9.85
N PRO A 147 14.42 11.36 -10.03
CA PRO A 147 15.22 11.91 -8.94
C PRO A 147 14.45 12.93 -8.10
N ASN A 148 13.50 13.66 -8.71
CA ASN A 148 12.70 14.65 -8.02
C ASN A 148 11.61 13.97 -7.18
N GLU A 149 11.66 14.16 -5.86
CA GLU A 149 10.70 13.55 -4.94
C GLU A 149 9.26 14.07 -5.13
N ARG A 150 9.09 15.37 -5.33
CA ARG A 150 7.77 15.97 -5.55
C ARG A 150 7.12 15.38 -6.81
N GLU A 151 7.90 15.20 -7.87
CA GLU A 151 7.45 14.54 -9.09
C GLU A 151 7.06 13.06 -8.84
N ARG A 152 7.87 12.30 -8.09
CA ARG A 152 7.52 10.94 -7.67
C ARG A 152 6.19 10.90 -6.92
N ILE A 153 6.00 11.80 -5.95
CA ILE A 153 4.78 11.89 -5.15
C ILE A 153 3.58 12.18 -6.05
N GLU A 154 3.64 13.18 -6.93
CA GLU A 154 2.49 13.53 -7.79
C GLU A 154 2.14 12.42 -8.78
N LYS A 155 3.14 11.73 -9.34
CA LYS A 155 2.91 10.55 -10.19
C LYS A 155 2.32 9.39 -9.39
N SER A 156 2.82 9.11 -8.19
CA SER A 156 2.24 8.10 -7.30
C SER A 156 0.79 8.42 -6.93
N LYS A 157 0.45 9.69 -6.67
CA LYS A 157 -0.93 10.13 -6.40
C LYS A 157 -1.86 9.89 -7.60
N ALA A 158 -1.39 10.21 -8.81
CA ALA A 158 -2.16 9.98 -10.03
C ALA A 158 -2.45 8.49 -10.25
N LEU A 159 -1.43 7.63 -10.08
CA LEU A 159 -1.59 6.18 -10.15
C LEU A 159 -2.50 5.65 -9.03
N ALA A 160 -2.38 6.18 -7.81
CA ALA A 160 -3.23 5.79 -6.69
C ALA A 160 -4.71 6.03 -6.98
N ARG A 161 -5.06 7.19 -7.54
CA ARG A 161 -6.44 7.50 -7.94
C ARG A 161 -7.00 6.51 -8.94
N ALA A 162 -6.17 5.97 -9.83
CA ALA A 162 -6.59 4.92 -10.76
C ALA A 162 -6.74 3.57 -10.03
N ALA A 163 -5.75 3.18 -9.23
CA ALA A 163 -5.74 1.91 -8.52
C ALA A 163 -6.92 1.75 -7.56
N ILE A 164 -7.22 2.76 -6.74
CA ILE A 164 -8.27 2.65 -5.72
C ILE A 164 -9.70 2.59 -6.27
N LYS A 165 -9.90 2.89 -7.57
CA LYS A 165 -11.20 2.67 -8.24
C LYS A 165 -11.50 1.19 -8.44
N ARG A 166 -10.47 0.33 -8.38
CA ARG A 166 -10.55 -1.12 -8.59
C ARG A 166 -10.44 -1.91 -7.27
N LEU A 167 -10.52 -1.21 -6.13
CA LEU A 167 -10.55 -1.74 -4.76
C LEU A 167 -11.95 -1.65 -4.15
#